data_AF-A0A7Y1TAB1-F1
#
_entry.id   AF-A0A7Y1TAB1-F1
#
_cell.length_a   1.000
_cell.length_b   1.000
_cell.length_c   1.000
_cell.angle_alpha   90.00
_cell.angle_beta   90.00
_cell.angle_gamma   90.00
#
_symmetry.space_group_name_H-M   'P 1'
#
loop_
_entity.id
_entity.type
_entity.pdbx_description
1 polymer ?
#
loop_
_entity_poly.entity_id
_entity_poly.type
_entity_poly.pdbx_seq_one_letter_code
_entity_poly.pdbx_strand_id
1 'polypeptide(L)' 'QRVPPDMVFIPFHYHDCVNRLTLGLLDPYSRQPAFKQCAVKIEPVDQAHAAELNKQQRAY' A
#
# COMPACT_ATOMS: atom_id res chain seq x y z
N GLN A 1 20.50 8.54 3.69
CA GLN A 1 19.40 7.66 3.24
C GLN A 1 18.39 7.49 4.38
N ARG A 2 17.07 7.58 4.14
CA ARG A 2 16.04 7.65 5.21
C ARG A 2 15.30 6.33 5.48
N VAL A 3 15.19 5.44 4.49
CA VAL A 3 14.59 4.11 4.63
C VAL A 3 15.71 3.06 4.60
N PRO A 4 15.77 2.13 5.57
CA PRO A 4 16.78 1.06 5.58
C PRO A 4 16.70 0.16 4.34
N PRO A 5 17.76 -0.61 4.04
CA PRO A 5 17.70 -1.69 3.06
C PRO A 5 16.54 -2.66 3.36
N ASP A 6 15.99 -3.27 2.32
CA ASP A 6 14.88 -4.24 2.38
C ASP A 6 13.58 -3.71 3.01
N MET A 7 13.43 -2.40 3.08
CA MET A 7 12.21 -1.74 3.53
C MET A 7 11.68 -0.78 2.47
N VAL A 8 10.35 -0.64 2.42
CA VAL A 8 9.68 0.37 1.60
C VAL A 8 8.75 1.20 2.48
N PHE A 9 8.65 2.48 2.15
CA PHE A 9 7.68 3.39 2.74
C PHE A 9 6.68 3.81 1.68
N ILE A 10 5.39 3.63 1.97
CA ILE A 10 4.28 4.00 1.06
C ILE A 10 3.25 4.81 1.87
N PRO A 11 2.90 6.04 1.45
CA PRO A 11 1.87 6.83 2.12
C PRO A 11 0.46 6.28 1.81
N PHE A 12 -0.47 6.42 2.75
CA PHE A 12 -1.84 5.91 2.63
C PHE A 12 -2.86 6.98 2.16
N HIS A 13 -2.40 8.15 1.75
CA HIS A 13 -3.27 9.27 1.35
C HIS A 13 -3.92 9.08 -0.03
N TYR A 14 -3.45 8.13 -0.82
CA TYR A 14 -4.00 7.83 -2.15
C TYR A 14 -5.20 6.90 -2.04
N HIS A 15 -6.24 7.21 -2.82
CA HIS A 15 -7.48 6.44 -2.83
C HIS A 15 -7.22 4.96 -3.12
N ASP A 16 -7.76 4.10 -2.25
CA ASP A 16 -7.73 2.63 -2.31
C ASP A 16 -6.39 2.04 -2.80
N CYS A 17 -5.28 2.56 -2.28
CA CYS A 17 -3.94 2.21 -2.75
C CYS A 17 -3.25 1.21 -1.83
N VAL A 18 -2.50 1.69 -0.83
CA VAL A 18 -1.65 0.84 0.02
C VAL A 18 -2.45 -0.15 0.87
N ASN A 19 -3.66 0.21 1.29
CA ASN A 19 -4.51 -0.65 2.12
C ASN A 19 -4.95 -1.94 1.39
N ARG A 20 -4.94 -1.95 0.05
CA ARG A 20 -5.19 -3.17 -0.75
C ARG A 20 -4.07 -4.20 -0.64
N LEU A 21 -2.86 -3.76 -0.30
CA LEU A 21 -1.70 -4.64 -0.10
C LEU A 21 -1.70 -5.23 1.32
N THR A 22 -2.25 -4.49 2.30
CA THR A 22 -2.22 -4.90 3.70
C THR A 22 -3.19 -6.04 3.98
N LEU A 23 -2.73 -7.03 4.75
CA LEU A 23 -3.59 -8.13 5.19
C LEU A 23 -4.58 -7.63 6.25
N GLY A 24 -5.82 -8.11 6.21
CA GLY A 24 -6.86 -7.83 7.20
C GLY A 24 -6.65 -8.54 8.55
N LEU A 25 -5.41 -8.65 9.00
CA LEU A 25 -5.04 -9.24 10.28
C LEU A 25 -5.29 -8.23 11.40
N LEU A 26 -5.88 -8.72 12.49
CA LEU A 26 -6.15 -7.94 13.69
C LEU A 26 -5.43 -8.58 14.87
N ASP A 27 -4.80 -7.74 15.70
CA ASP A 27 -4.28 -8.19 16.99
C ASP A 27 -5.41 -8.80 17.86
N PRO A 28 -5.23 -10.00 18.45
CA PRO A 28 -6.30 -10.71 19.15
C PRO A 28 -6.92 -9.96 20.34
N TYR A 29 -6.18 -9.06 20.96
CA TYR A 29 -6.61 -8.37 22.18
C TYR A 29 -7.16 -6.98 21.88
N SER A 30 -6.41 -6.18 21.13
CA SER A 30 -6.70 -4.78 20.86
C SER A 30 -7.53 -4.57 19.59
N ARG A 31 -7.58 -5.57 18.70
CA ARG A 31 -8.14 -5.47 17.34
C ARG A 31 -7.46 -4.41 16.47
N GLN A 32 -6.19 -4.08 16.74
CA GLN A 32 -5.43 -3.17 15.91
C GLN A 32 -4.97 -3.86 14.61
N PRO A 33 -5.05 -3.19 13.46
CA PRO A 33 -4.57 -3.71 12.18
C PRO A 33 -3.04 -3.63 12.05
N ALA A 34 -2.45 -4.58 11.32
CA ALA A 34 -1.01 -4.68 11.10
C ALA A 34 -0.49 -3.83 9.90
N PHE A 35 -0.76 -2.52 9.88
CA PHE A 35 -0.42 -1.68 8.71
C PHE A 35 1.09 -1.46 8.46
N LYS A 36 1.94 -1.67 9.48
CA LYS A 36 3.38 -1.40 9.38
C LYS A 36 4.20 -2.63 8.96
N GLN A 37 3.54 -3.74 8.64
CA GLN A 37 4.20 -4.99 8.24
C GLN A 37 3.39 -5.68 7.15
N CYS A 38 3.95 -5.72 5.94
CA CYS A 38 3.39 -6.45 4.81
C CYS A 38 4.54 -6.85 3.88
N ALA A 39 4.61 -8.14 3.51
CA ALA A 39 5.56 -8.60 2.51
C ALA A 39 5.06 -8.19 1.12
N VAL A 40 5.91 -7.51 0.36
CA VAL A 40 5.57 -6.99 -0.97
C VAL A 40 6.63 -7.39 -1.99
N LYS A 41 6.23 -7.44 -3.26
CA LYS A 41 7.13 -7.60 -4.40
C LYS A 41 7.14 -6.29 -5.19
N ILE A 42 8.33 -5.79 -5.54
CA ILE A 42 8.48 -4.60 -6.36
C ILE A 42 8.64 -5.04 -7.82
N GLU A 43 7.83 -4.47 -8.71
CA GLU A 43 7.87 -4.75 -10.14
C GLU A 43 7.90 -3.42 -10.93
N PRO A 44 8.59 -3.37 -12.08
CA PRO A 44 8.54 -2.22 -12.96
C PRO A 44 7.14 -2.04 -13.54
N VAL A 45 6.69 -0.80 -13.67
CA VAL A 45 5.36 -0.45 -14.19
C VAL A 45 5.40 0.84 -15.02
N ASP A 46 4.53 0.93 -16.02
CA ASP A 46 4.26 2.20 -16.71
C ASP A 46 3.48 3.15 -15.79
N GLN A 47 4.14 4.20 -15.35
CA GLN A 47 3.59 5.22 -14.44
C GLN A 47 2.43 6.00 -15.07
N ALA A 48 2.45 6.24 -16.38
CA ALA A 48 1.38 6.98 -17.05
C ALA A 48 0.10 6.14 -17.07
N HIS A 49 0.22 4.87 -17.41
CA HIS A 49 -0.90 3.93 -17.38
C HIS A 49 -1.44 3.72 -15.96
N ALA A 50 -0.56 3.55 -14.96
CA ALA A 50 -0.97 3.38 -13.56
C ALA A 50 -1.72 4.61 -13.01
N ALA A 51 -1.30 5.82 -13.38
CA ALA A 51 -1.96 7.05 -12.98
C ALA A 51 -3.38 7.16 -13.58
N GLU A 52 -3.56 6.75 -14.83
CA GLU A 52 -4.87 6.73 -15.50
C GLU A 52 -5.83 5.75 -14.80
N LEU A 53 -5.37 4.53 -14.50
CA LEU A 53 -6.16 3.56 -13.72
C LEU A 53 -6.56 4.10 -12.35
N ASN A 54 -5.65 4.77 -11.63
CA ASN A 54 -5.97 5.33 -10.32
C ASN A 54 -7.02 6.44 -10.39
N LYS A 55 -7.06 7.25 -11.45
CA LYS A 55 -8.11 8.26 -11.64
C LYS A 55 -9.47 7.61 -11.88
N GLN A 56 -9.54 6.59 -12.73
CA GLN A 56 -10.78 5.89 -13.07
C GLN A 56 -11.40 5.22 -11.83
N GLN A 57 -10.57 4.67 -10.94
CA GLN A 57 -11.03 4.00 -9.71
C GLN A 57 -11.63 4.95 -8.66
N ARG A 58 -11.38 6.26 -8.71
CA ARG A 58 -11.90 7.25 -7.74
C ARG A 58 -13.37 7.63 -7.97
N ALA A 59 -13.95 7.26 -9.10
CA ALA A 59 -15.27 7.75 -9.55
C ALA A 59 -16.47 6.90 -9.09
N TYR A 60 -16.27 6.03 -8.10
CA TYR A 60 -17.30 5.24 -7.41
C TYR A 60 -17.33 5.63 -5.92
#